data_AF-A0A7C7N1X5-F1
#
_entry.id   AF-A0A7C7N1X5-F1
#
_cell.length_a   1.000
_cell.length_b   1.000
_cell.length_c   1.000
_cell.angle_alpha   90.00
_cell.angle_beta   90.00
_cell.angle_gamma   90.00
#
_symmetry.space_group_name_H-M   'P 1'
#
loop_
_entity.id
_entity.type
_entity.pdbx_description
1 polymer ?
#
loop_
_entity_poly.entity_id
_entity_poly.type
_entity_poly.pdbx_seq_one_letter_code
_entity_poly.pdbx_strand_id
1 'polypeptide(L)' 'SSVMVKLKVGEISSVIESSLGFHIIQLTEKKESHVIALDEVKPEILNHLLKLETEKKLKSYLSGLRKKSEIKIFI' A
#
# COMPACT_ATOMS: atom_id res chain seq x y z
N SER A 1 10.16 4.96 -3.22
CA SER A 1 9.35 6.11 -2.76
C SER A 1 10.14 7.28 -2.18
N SER A 2 11.35 7.10 -1.62
CA SER A 2 12.09 8.17 -0.92
C SER A 2 12.71 9.26 -1.80
N VAL A 3 12.79 9.06 -3.13
CA VAL A 3 13.42 10.04 -4.06
C VAL A 3 12.50 11.25 -4.29
N MET A 4 11.19 11.03 -4.42
CA MET A 4 10.19 12.10 -4.64
C MET A 4 10.19 13.17 -3.56
N VAL A 5 10.38 12.76 -2.30
CA VAL A 5 10.30 13.66 -1.13
C VAL A 5 11.46 14.67 -1.12
N LYS A 6 12.58 14.34 -1.76
CA LYS A 6 13.80 15.16 -1.78
C LYS A 6 13.86 16.16 -2.92
N LEU A 7 13.01 16.01 -3.94
CA LEU A 7 13.00 16.90 -5.11
C LEU A 7 12.41 18.26 -4.74
N LYS A 8 12.99 19.30 -5.32
CA LYS A 8 12.38 20.64 -5.35
C LYS A 8 11.42 20.74 -6.53
N VAL A 9 10.46 21.67 -6.44
CA VAL A 9 9.56 21.95 -7.56
C VAL A 9 10.39 22.39 -8.77
N GLY A 10 10.15 21.78 -9.93
CA GLY A 10 10.90 21.91 -11.18
C GLY A 10 12.03 20.88 -11.36
N GLU A 11 12.43 20.16 -10.30
CA GLU A 11 13.57 19.24 -10.32
C GLU A 11 13.20 17.87 -10.89
N ILE A 12 14.15 17.27 -11.62
CA ILE A 12 14.04 15.94 -12.23
C ILE A 12 14.81 14.95 -11.35
N SER A 13 14.22 13.78 -11.10
CA SER A 13 14.86 12.72 -10.32
C SER A 13 15.98 12.02 -11.07
N SER A 14 16.88 11.40 -10.31
CA SER A 14 17.66 10.28 -10.82
C SER A 14 16.75 9.13 -11.26
N VAL A 15 17.28 8.20 -12.05
CA VAL A 15 16.54 7.00 -12.49
C VAL A 15 16.08 6.19 -11.26
N ILE A 16 14.79 5.89 -11.22
CA ILE A 16 14.13 5.10 -10.16
C ILE A 16 13.79 3.73 -10.73
N GLU A 17 14.32 2.68 -10.12
CA GLU A 17 13.94 1.30 -10.45
C GLU A 17 12.67 0.90 -9.69
N SER A 18 11.77 0.22 -10.39
CA SER A 18 10.53 -0.35 -9.85
C SER A 18 10.32 -1.74 -10.44
N SER A 19 9.34 -2.50 -9.93
CA SER A 19 8.94 -3.79 -10.51
C SER A 19 8.49 -3.71 -11.97
N LEU A 20 8.19 -2.50 -12.47
CA LEU A 20 7.76 -2.23 -13.85
C LEU A 20 8.90 -1.70 -14.74
N GLY A 21 10.14 -1.61 -14.22
CA GLY A 21 11.29 -1.05 -14.92
C GLY A 21 11.71 0.33 -14.38
N PHE A 22 12.28 1.17 -15.24
CA PHE A 22 12.93 2.43 -14.87
C PHE A 22 12.03 3.65 -15.09
N HIS A 23 11.99 4.54 -14.10
CA HIS A 23 11.18 5.75 -14.09
C HIS A 23 12.05 6.99 -13.86
N ILE A 24 11.81 8.05 -14.62
CA ILE A 24 12.34 9.39 -14.38
C ILE A 24 11.14 10.30 -14.14
N ILE A 25 11.16 11.06 -13.06
CA ILE A 25 10.02 11.88 -12.65
C ILE A 25 10.46 13.34 -12.47
N GLN A 26 9.58 14.28 -12.82
CA GLN A 26 9.76 15.71 -12.55
C GLN A 26 8.72 16.16 -11.53
N LEU A 27 9.14 16.87 -10.49
CA LEU A 27 8.21 17.42 -9.51
C LEU A 27 7.64 18.74 -10.05
N THR A 28 6.41 18.74 -10.54
CA THR A 28 5.77 19.94 -11.12
C THR A 28 5.15 20.86 -10.06
N GLU A 29 4.65 20.30 -8.97
CA GLU A 29 3.97 21.03 -7.89
C GLU A 29 4.12 20.24 -6.60
N LYS A 30 4.19 20.93 -5.46
CA LYS A 30 4.11 20.32 -4.14
C LYS A 30 2.97 20.98 -3.37
N LYS A 31 1.88 20.22 -3.17
CA LYS A 31 0.78 20.65 -2.31
C LYS A 31 1.15 20.41 -0.86
N GLU A 32 0.92 21.41 -0.02
CA GLU A 32 1.16 21.27 1.41
C GLU A 32 0.21 20.23 2.01
N SER A 33 0.73 19.45 2.95
CA SER A 33 -0.10 18.51 3.70
C SER A 33 -0.93 19.30 4.70
N HIS A 34 -2.24 19.04 4.71
CA HIS A 34 -3.14 19.55 5.72
C HIS A 34 -3.61 18.40 6.62
N VAL A 35 -3.90 18.72 7.88
CA VAL A 35 -4.47 17.77 8.84
C VAL A 35 -5.96 17.68 8.56
N ILE A 36 -6.40 16.54 8.03
CA ILE A 36 -7.82 16.27 7.82
C ILE A 36 -8.46 15.92 9.18
N ALA A 37 -9.63 16.48 9.47
CA ALA A 37 -10.32 16.22 10.73
C ALA A 37 -10.71 14.75 10.84
N LEU A 38 -10.57 14.17 12.04
CA LEU A 38 -10.85 12.75 12.25
C LEU A 38 -12.27 12.37 11.82
N ASP A 39 -13.26 13.23 12.10
CA ASP A 39 -14.67 12.95 11.77
C ASP A 39 -14.91 12.82 10.26
N GLU A 40 -14.11 13.49 9.42
CA GLU A 40 -14.21 13.41 7.96
C GLU A 40 -13.67 12.08 7.42
N VAL A 41 -12.57 11.58 8.01
CA VAL A 41 -11.87 10.36 7.53
C VAL A 41 -12.20 9.10 8.33
N LYS A 42 -12.93 9.23 9.45
CA LYS A 42 -13.37 8.12 10.29
C LYS A 42 -14.02 6.97 9.51
N PRO A 43 -14.95 7.19 8.54
CA PRO A 43 -15.53 6.09 7.78
C PRO A 43 -14.49 5.35 6.93
N GLU A 44 -13.55 6.05 6.32
CA GLU A 44 -12.48 5.45 5.51
C GLU A 44 -11.53 4.62 6.37
N ILE A 45 -11.11 5.17 7.52
CA ILE A 45 -10.27 4.47 8.49
C ILE A 45 -10.96 3.19 8.97
N LEU A 46 -12.25 3.27 9.32
CA LEU A 46 -13.01 2.12 9.79
C LEU A 46 -13.10 1.03 8.71
N ASN A 47 -13.41 1.40 7.47
CA ASN A 47 -13.45 0.47 6.34
C ASN A 47 -12.09 -0.20 6.11
N HIS A 48 -11.01 0.57 6.20
CA HIS A 48 -9.66 0.04 6.05
C HIS A 48 -9.31 -0.97 7.16
N LEU A 49 -9.58 -0.62 8.42
CA LEU A 49 -9.36 -1.51 9.56
C LEU A 49 -10.21 -2.79 9.46
N LEU A 50 -11.47 -2.67 9.06
CA LEU A 50 -12.36 -3.81 8.87
C LEU A 50 -11.83 -4.76 7.79
N LYS A 51 -11.33 -4.23 6.67
CA LYS A 51 -10.72 -5.03 5.61
C LYS A 51 -9.50 -5.79 6.12
N LEU A 52 -8.59 -5.11 6.82
CA LEU A 52 -7.38 -5.71 7.40
C LEU A 52 -7.71 -6.85 8.37
N GLU A 53 -8.63 -6.63 9.31
CA GLU A 53 -9.04 -7.65 10.27
C GLU A 53 -9.75 -8.83 9.61
N THR A 54 -10.56 -8.56 8.57
CA THR A 54 -11.24 -9.60 7.79
C THR A 54 -10.23 -10.47 7.05
N GLU A 55 -9.27 -9.87 6.33
CA GLU A 55 -8.21 -10.60 5.62
C GLU A 55 -7.37 -11.45 6.58
N LYS A 56 -7.03 -10.89 7.75
CA LYS A 56 -6.29 -11.60 8.81
C LYS A 56 -7.07 -12.83 9.32
N LYS A 57 -8.34 -12.65 9.66
CA LYS A 57 -9.21 -13.74 10.12
C LYS A 57 -9.40 -14.80 9.03
N LEU A 58 -9.63 -14.38 7.79
CA LEU A 58 -9.76 -15.28 6.65
C LEU A 58 -8.48 -16.11 6.45
N LYS A 59 -7.31 -15.47 6.46
CA LYS A 59 -6.02 -16.17 6.35
C LYS A 59 -5.84 -17.19 7.48
N SER A 60 -6.17 -16.83 8.71
CA SER A 60 -6.10 -17.74 9.87
C SER A 60 -7.06 -18.92 9.72
N TYR A 61 -8.30 -18.65 9.31
CA TYR A 61 -9.32 -19.67 9.08
C TYR A 61 -8.89 -20.65 7.99
N LEU A 62 -8.47 -20.15 6.82
CA LEU A 62 -7.97 -20.97 5.71
C LEU A 62 -6.72 -21.76 6.10
N SER A 63 -5.80 -21.18 6.89
CA SER A 63 -4.64 -21.92 7.42
C SER A 63 -5.09 -23.07 8.32
N GLY A 64 -6.08 -22.85 9.18
CA GLY A 64 -6.67 -23.88 10.03
C GLY A 64 -7.32 -25.01 9.23
N LEU A 65 -8.07 -24.68 8.18
CA LEU A 65 -8.66 -25.67 7.28
C LEU A 65 -7.58 -26.48 6.56
N ARG A 66 -6.58 -25.81 5.97
CA ARG A 66 -5.47 -26.49 5.27
C ARG A 66 -4.72 -27.47 6.17
N LYS A 67 -4.52 -27.15 7.45
CA LYS A 67 -3.86 -28.06 8.42
C LYS A 67 -4.69 -29.30 8.75
N LYS A 68 -6.02 -29.20 8.66
CA LYS A 68 -6.96 -30.29 8.94
C LYS A 68 -7.29 -31.13 7.70
N SER A 69 -6.75 -30.78 6.54
CA SER A 69 -7.06 -31.43 5.27
C SER A 69 -5.80 -32.01 4.65
N GLU A 70 -5.89 -33.21 4.08
CA GLU A 70 -4.81 -33.80 3.31
C GLU A 70 -4.80 -33.17 1.90
N ILE A 71 -3.85 -32.25 1.65
CA ILE A 71 -3.72 -31.57 0.35
C ILE A 71 -2.57 -32.20 -0.42
N LYS A 72 -2.88 -32.88 -1.52
CA LYS A 72 -1.90 -33.42 -2.48
C LYS A 72 -1.86 -32.51 -3.71
N ILE A 73 -0.70 -31.90 -3.96
CA ILE A 73 -0.43 -31.15 -5.19
C ILE A 73 0.43 -32.05 -6.06
N PHE A 74 -0.11 -32.52 -7.18
CA PHE A 74 0.68 -33.20 -8.21
C PHE A 74 1.21 -32.12 -9.17
N ILE A 75 2.53 -32.05 -9.29
CA ILE A 75 3.26 -31.15 -10.21
C ILE A 75 3.62 -31.96 -11.44
#